data_AF-A0A524EDX5-F1
#
_entry.id   AF-A0A524EDX5-F1
#
_cell.length_a   1.000
_cell.length_b   1.000
_cell.length_c   1.000
_cell.angle_alpha   90.00
_cell.angle_beta   90.00
_cell.angle_gamma   90.00
#
_symmetry.space_group_name_H-M   'P 1'
#
loop_
_entity.id
_entity.type
_entity.pdbx_description
1 polymer ?
#
loop_
_entity_poly.entity_id
_entity_poly.type
_entity_poly.pdbx_seq_one_letter_code
_entity_poly.pdbx_strand_id
1 'polypeptide(L)'
;MTNRRSLRFSKRTCPICGSNEVARDESKGDLLCTNCGHLIVRDDGRSVGKFEIAQTVKRNGKMDFAALKNATGASDSQLYSVIQNMVQMNILNEIGGTYSLTKKGRRWYRQRLGQEWGY
;
A
#
# COMPACT_ATOMS: atom_id res chain seq x y z
N MET A 1 -8.63 -19.32 -36.97
CA MET A 1 -9.01 -19.98 -35.70
C MET A 1 -8.66 -19.05 -34.54
N THR A 2 -9.64 -18.28 -34.05
CA THR A 2 -9.47 -17.40 -32.89
C THR A 2 -9.36 -18.24 -31.62
N ASN A 3 -8.16 -18.32 -31.04
CA ASN A 3 -7.92 -18.87 -29.71
C ASN A 3 -8.74 -18.07 -28.69
N ARG A 4 -9.96 -18.53 -28.38
CA ARG A 4 -10.75 -18.00 -27.25
C ARG A 4 -10.08 -18.50 -25.97
N ARG A 5 -9.17 -17.68 -25.44
CA ARG A 5 -8.48 -17.95 -24.17
C ARG A 5 -9.53 -18.01 -23.05
N SER A 6 -9.53 -19.10 -22.28
CA SER A 6 -10.52 -19.33 -21.23
C SER A 6 -10.32 -18.37 -20.06
N LEU A 7 -11.26 -17.45 -19.88
CA LEU A 7 -11.35 -16.60 -18.71
C LEU A 7 -11.86 -17.43 -17.52
N ARG A 8 -11.11 -17.50 -16.43
CA ARG A 8 -11.57 -18.16 -15.18
C ARG A 8 -12.25 -17.13 -14.29
N PHE A 9 -13.45 -17.45 -13.79
CA PHE A 9 -14.16 -16.58 -12.85
C PHE A 9 -13.45 -16.54 -11.49
N SER A 10 -13.19 -15.33 -11.02
CA SER A 10 -12.59 -14.95 -9.75
C SER A 10 -13.67 -14.90 -8.66
N LYS A 11 -13.33 -15.24 -7.41
CA LYS A 11 -14.22 -15.08 -6.24
C LYS A 11 -14.39 -13.62 -5.79
N ARG A 12 -13.87 -12.63 -6.54
CA ARG A 12 -13.94 -11.21 -6.20
C ARG A 12 -15.06 -10.53 -6.97
N THR A 13 -15.77 -9.65 -6.30
CA THR A 13 -16.75 -8.73 -6.90
C THR A 13 -16.07 -7.55 -7.57
N CYS A 14 -16.68 -7.04 -8.64
CA CYS A 14 -16.25 -5.80 -9.26
C CYS A 14 -16.51 -4.61 -8.31
N PRO A 15 -15.51 -3.76 -8.01
CA PRO A 15 -15.69 -2.60 -7.13
C PRO A 15 -16.54 -1.48 -7.75
N ILE A 16 -16.76 -1.51 -9.07
CA ILE A 16 -17.53 -0.48 -9.79
C ILE A 16 -19.00 -0.86 -9.91
N CYS A 17 -19.31 -2.07 -10.38
CA CYS A 17 -20.68 -2.48 -10.68
C CYS A 17 -21.24 -3.55 -9.73
N GLY A 18 -20.45 -4.03 -8.77
CA GLY A 18 -20.86 -5.06 -7.82
C GLY A 18 -21.02 -6.47 -8.41
N SER A 19 -20.79 -6.65 -9.72
CA SER A 19 -20.94 -7.95 -10.37
C SER A 19 -19.92 -8.98 -9.90
N ASN A 20 -20.33 -10.24 -9.80
CA ASN A 20 -19.48 -11.40 -9.53
C ASN A 20 -18.77 -11.90 -10.80
N GLU A 21 -19.09 -11.33 -11.95
CA GLU A 21 -18.52 -11.71 -13.24
C GLU A 21 -17.16 -11.05 -13.42
N VAL A 22 -16.19 -11.48 -12.62
CA VAL A 22 -14.80 -11.05 -12.71
C VAL A 22 -14.00 -12.21 -13.27
N ALA A 23 -13.44 -12.04 -14.44
CA ALA A 23 -12.55 -12.96 -15.10
C ALA A 23 -11.09 -12.68 -14.73
N ARG A 24 -10.26 -13.73 -14.59
CA ARG A 24 -8.82 -13.62 -14.44
C ARG A 24 -8.13 -13.87 -15.78
N ASP A 25 -7.25 -12.96 -16.19
CA ASP A 25 -6.33 -13.21 -17.31
C ASP A 25 -5.08 -13.92 -16.78
N GLU A 26 -4.85 -15.16 -17.19
CA GLU A 26 -3.71 -15.97 -16.76
C GLU A 26 -2.38 -15.45 -17.32
N SER A 27 -2.38 -14.64 -18.39
CA SER A 27 -1.17 -14.12 -19.01
C SER A 27 -0.65 -12.82 -18.38
N LYS A 28 -1.54 -12.00 -17.81
CA LYS A 28 -1.20 -10.70 -17.20
C LYS A 28 -1.41 -10.66 -15.68
N GLY A 29 -2.17 -11.59 -15.10
CA GLY A 29 -2.47 -11.60 -13.68
C GLY A 29 -3.59 -10.64 -13.25
N ASP A 30 -4.02 -9.76 -14.15
CA ASP A 30 -5.11 -8.82 -13.97
C ASP A 30 -6.48 -9.51 -13.87
N LEU A 31 -7.38 -8.84 -13.16
CA LEU A 31 -8.78 -9.20 -13.05
C LEU A 31 -9.59 -8.26 -13.94
N LEU A 32 -10.48 -8.78 -14.77
CA LEU A 32 -11.35 -8.01 -15.64
C LEU A 32 -12.81 -8.29 -15.28
N CYS A 33 -13.60 -7.26 -15.00
CA CYS A 33 -15.04 -7.45 -14.92
C CYS A 33 -15.62 -7.61 -16.32
N THR A 34 -16.25 -8.75 -16.61
CA THR A 34 -16.88 -9.01 -17.91
C THR A 34 -18.24 -8.32 -18.06
N ASN A 35 -18.83 -7.83 -16.97
CA ASN A 35 -20.08 -7.07 -17.01
C ASN A 35 -19.88 -5.60 -17.41
N CYS A 36 -18.95 -4.89 -16.75
CA CYS A 36 -18.72 -3.45 -17.00
C CYS A 36 -17.38 -3.14 -17.69
N GLY A 37 -16.56 -4.15 -18.01
CA GLY A 37 -15.26 -3.97 -18.64
C GLY A 37 -14.17 -3.39 -17.73
N HIS A 38 -14.45 -3.22 -16.44
CA HIS A 38 -13.49 -2.60 -15.52
C HIS A 38 -12.30 -3.53 -15.25
N LEU A 39 -11.10 -2.99 -15.48
CA LEU A 39 -9.83 -3.68 -15.25
C LEU A 39 -9.41 -3.46 -13.79
N ILE A 40 -9.58 -4.51 -13.00
CA ILE A 40 -9.13 -4.62 -11.62
C ILE A 40 -7.66 -5.03 -11.68
N VAL A 41 -6.80 -4.02 -11.82
CA VAL A 41 -5.36 -4.21 -11.76
C VAL A 41 -5.02 -4.71 -10.35
N ARG A 42 -4.35 -5.86 -10.25
CA ARG A 42 -3.68 -6.19 -9.00
C ARG A 42 -2.61 -5.12 -8.83
N ASP A 43 -2.73 -4.28 -7.82
CA ASP A 43 -1.60 -3.46 -7.40
C ASP A 43 -0.51 -4.44 -6.93
N ASP A 44 0.37 -4.86 -7.84
CA ASP A 44 1.54 -5.72 -7.60
C ASP A 44 2.62 -5.00 -6.78
N GLY A 45 2.25 -3.88 -6.13
CA GLY A 45 3.10 -3.19 -5.18
C GLY A 45 3.37 -4.05 -3.97
N ARG A 46 4.64 -4.02 -3.53
CA ARG A 46 5.05 -4.62 -2.27
C ARG A 46 4.21 -4.02 -1.14
N SER A 47 3.67 -4.88 -0.28
CA SER A 47 3.03 -4.42 0.95
C SER A 47 4.07 -3.85 1.89
N VAL A 48 3.81 -2.63 2.37
CA VAL A 48 4.68 -1.91 3.29
C VAL A 48 4.04 -1.81 4.66
N GLY A 49 4.82 -2.13 5.69
CA GLY A 49 4.38 -2.00 7.08
C GLY A 49 4.65 -0.60 7.65
N LYS A 50 3.87 -0.19 8.65
CA LYS A 50 4.11 1.05 9.40
C LYS A 50 5.54 1.16 9.95
N PHE A 51 6.11 0.02 10.35
CA PHE A 51 7.47 -0.02 10.91
C PHE A 51 8.52 0.31 9.84
N GLU A 52 8.38 -0.23 8.63
CA GLU A 52 9.28 0.01 7.51
C GLU A 52 9.25 1.47 7.06
N ILE A 53 8.07 2.09 7.01
CA ILE A 53 7.92 3.53 6.77
C ILE A 53 8.61 4.32 7.88
N ALA A 54 8.35 4.00 9.14
CA ALA A 54 8.96 4.69 10.28
C ALA A 54 10.50 4.55 10.27
N GLN A 55 11.04 3.38 9.93
CA GLN A 55 12.47 3.14 9.80
C GLN A 55 13.07 4.00 8.69
N THR A 56 12.42 4.05 7.52
CA THR A 56 12.86 4.82 6.36
C THR A 56 12.89 6.32 6.67
N VAL A 57 11.81 6.86 7.26
CA VAL A 57 11.73 8.26 7.72
C VAL A 57 12.75 8.52 8.84
N LYS A 58 12.98 7.58 9.75
CA LYS A 58 13.97 7.74 10.83
C LYS A 58 15.40 7.86 10.28
N ARG A 59 15.74 7.07 9.26
CA ARG A 59 17.07 7.04 8.64
C ARG A 59 17.34 8.27 7.77
N ASN A 60 16.34 8.67 6.98
CA ASN A 60 16.52 9.71 5.95
C ASN A 60 16.03 11.09 6.40
N GLY A 61 15.28 11.19 7.50
CA GLY A 61 14.70 12.44 7.99
C GLY A 61 13.33 12.73 7.37
N LYS A 62 13.10 13.98 6.96
CA LYS A 62 11.83 14.38 6.32
C LYS A 62 11.80 13.83 4.89
N MET A 63 10.71 13.17 4.51
CA MET A 63 10.56 12.60 3.17
C MET A 63 9.19 12.95 2.58
N ASP A 64 9.14 13.19 1.29
CA ASP A 64 7.88 13.31 0.55
C ASP A 64 7.32 11.93 0.19
N PHE A 65 6.10 11.91 -0.35
CA PHE A 65 5.44 10.68 -0.76
C PHE A 65 6.23 9.92 -1.84
N ALA A 66 6.80 10.65 -2.81
CA ALA A 66 7.56 10.06 -3.91
C ALA A 66 8.84 9.38 -3.43
N ALA A 67 9.61 10.01 -2.53
CA ALA A 67 10.80 9.40 -1.97
C ALA A 67 10.46 8.19 -1.07
N LEU A 68 9.34 8.22 -0.34
CA LEU A 68 8.86 7.07 0.41
C LEU A 68 8.50 5.90 -0.50
N LYS A 69 7.75 6.16 -1.58
CA LYS A 69 7.41 5.15 -2.59
C LYS A 69 8.65 4.50 -3.18
N ASN A 70 9.63 5.31 -3.59
CA ASN A 70 10.87 4.81 -4.17
C ASN A 70 11.69 4.00 -3.16
N ALA A 71 11.68 4.39 -1.89
CA ALA A 71 12.41 3.67 -0.84
C ALA A 71 11.76 2.34 -0.42
N THR A 72 10.42 2.26 -0.45
CA THR A 72 9.69 1.06 0.01
C THR A 72 9.25 0.14 -1.13
N GLY A 73 9.21 0.63 -2.37
CA GLY A 73 8.69 -0.09 -3.53
C GLY A 73 7.19 -0.41 -3.42
N ALA A 74 6.46 0.34 -2.61
CA ALA A 74 5.05 0.11 -2.34
C ALA A 74 4.17 0.69 -3.46
N SER A 75 2.97 0.12 -3.65
CA SER A 75 1.98 0.78 -4.50
C SER A 75 1.46 2.05 -3.85
N ASP A 76 0.98 2.99 -4.67
CA ASP A 76 0.49 4.29 -4.21
C ASP A 76 -0.68 4.14 -3.24
N SER A 77 -1.62 3.25 -3.57
CA SER A 77 -2.81 3.00 -2.75
C SER A 77 -2.45 2.47 -1.36
N GLN A 78 -1.52 1.52 -1.28
CA GLN A 78 -1.09 0.92 -0.03
C GLN A 78 -0.24 1.89 0.80
N LEU A 79 0.71 2.57 0.16
CA LEU A 79 1.55 3.55 0.84
C LEU A 79 0.69 4.67 1.43
N TYR A 80 -0.26 5.20 0.66
CA TYR A 80 -1.18 6.23 1.13
C TYR A 80 -2.02 5.76 2.31
N SER A 81 -2.62 4.57 2.23
CA SER A 81 -3.42 3.99 3.32
C SER A 81 -2.63 3.86 4.62
N VAL A 82 -1.38 3.36 4.54
CA VAL A 82 -0.53 3.18 5.72
C VAL A 82 -0.07 4.53 6.28
N ILE A 83 0.31 5.48 5.43
CA ILE A 83 0.71 6.83 5.86
C ILE A 83 -0.45 7.52 6.56
N GLN A 84 -1.65 7.53 5.97
CA GLN A 84 -2.84 8.14 6.57
C GLN A 84 -3.14 7.54 7.94
N ASN A 85 -3.04 6.22 8.07
CA ASN A 85 -3.21 5.57 9.35
C ASN A 85 -2.12 5.98 10.37
N MET A 86 -0.86 6.11 9.94
CA MET A 86 0.22 6.58 10.81
C MET A 86 0.06 8.05 11.24
N VAL A 87 -0.47 8.91 10.35
CA VAL A 87 -0.79 10.31 10.66
C VAL A 87 -1.95 10.37 11.66
N GLN A 88 -3.02 9.61 11.45
CA GLN A 88 -4.15 9.50 12.40
C GLN A 88 -3.70 8.99 13.78
N MET A 89 -2.74 8.06 13.83
CA MET A 89 -2.15 7.58 15.09
C MET A 89 -1.19 8.60 15.74
N ASN A 90 -0.92 9.74 15.10
CA ASN A 90 0.05 10.76 15.49
C ASN A 90 1.48 10.18 15.58
N ILE A 91 1.82 9.24 14.70
CA ILE A 91 3.17 8.67 14.55
C ILE A 91 3.97 9.50 13.54
N LEU A 92 3.34 9.84 12.42
CA LEU A 92 3.88 10.76 11.43
C LEU A 92 3.21 12.13 11.56
N ASN A 93 3.98 13.16 11.28
CA ASN A 93 3.52 14.51 11.07
C ASN A 93 3.67 14.83 9.59
N GLU A 94 2.60 15.33 8.98
CA GLU A 94 2.55 15.77 7.59
C GLU A 94 2.55 17.30 7.55
N ILE A 95 3.60 17.89 6.97
CA ILE A 95 3.70 19.34 6.80
C ILE A 95 4.13 19.59 5.35
N GLY A 96 3.30 20.29 4.58
CA GLY A 96 3.61 20.70 3.21
C GLY A 96 3.95 19.53 2.28
N GLY A 97 3.26 18.39 2.42
CA GLY A 97 3.51 17.18 1.63
C GLY A 97 4.75 16.38 2.04
N THR A 98 5.41 16.75 3.15
CA THR A 98 6.53 16.01 3.72
C THR A 98 6.13 15.33 5.02
N TYR A 99 6.59 14.10 5.20
CA TYR A 99 6.35 13.25 6.35
C TYR A 99 7.57 13.20 7.26
N SER A 100 7.33 13.32 8.56
CA SER A 100 8.37 13.25 9.59
C SER A 100 7.87 12.53 10.84
N LEU A 101 8.76 11.88 11.59
CA LEU A 101 8.36 11.21 12.83
C LEU A 101 8.11 12.22 13.96
N THR A 102 6.94 12.11 14.61
CA THR A 102 6.60 12.86 15.82
C THR A 102 7.39 12.33 17.03
N LYS A 103 7.34 13.05 18.17
CA LYS A 103 7.89 12.54 19.44
C LYS A 103 7.26 11.19 19.84
N LYS A 104 5.95 11.05 19.64
CA LYS A 104 5.20 9.80 19.86
C LYS A 104 5.65 8.71 18.89
N GLY A 105 5.80 9.03 17.60
CA GLY A 105 6.28 8.10 16.59
C GLY A 105 7.69 7.58 16.86
N ARG A 106 8.60 8.45 17.33
CA ARG A 106 9.95 8.04 17.77
C ARG A 106 9.92 7.11 18.98
N ARG A 107 8.99 7.32 19.92
CA ARG A 107 8.80 6.39 21.04
C ARG A 107 8.28 5.05 20.52
N TRP A 108 7.16 5.06 19.80
CA TRP A 108 6.54 3.88 19.18
C TRP A 108 7.53 3.05 18.35
N TYR A 109 8.42 3.70 17.60
CA TYR A 109 9.45 3.02 16.82
C TYR A 109 10.46 2.29 17.70
N ARG A 110 10.92 2.93 18.80
CA ARG A 110 11.81 2.31 19.79
C ARG A 110 11.16 1.13 20.51
N GLN A 111 9.87 1.21 20.84
CA GLN A 111 9.12 0.10 21.44
C GLN A 111 9.18 -1.14 20.55
N ARG A 112 9.01 -0.96 19.24
CA ARG A 112 9.06 -2.06 18.26
C ARG A 112 10.45 -2.61 18.00
N LEU A 113 11.49 -1.85 18.32
CA LEU A 113 12.87 -2.32 18.33
C LEU A 113 13.23 -3.07 19.63
N GLY A 114 12.32 -3.15 20.61
CA GLY A 114 12.60 -3.77 21.91
C GLY A 114 13.51 -2.94 22.82
N GLN A 115 13.72 -1.65 22.53
CA GLN A 115 14.68 -0.78 23.24
C GLN A 115 14.11 -0.10 24.50
N GLU A 116 13.03 -0.59 25.11
CA GLU A 116 12.44 0.05 26.31
C GLU A 116 13.16 -0.25 27.64
N TRP A 117 14.19 -1.10 27.67
CA TRP A 117 14.92 -1.45 28.91
C TRP A 117 16.35 -0.92 28.97
N GLY A 118 16.55 0.37 28.73
CA GLY A 118 17.78 1.07 29.06
C GLY A 118 17.48 2.18 30.07
N TYR A 119 17.76 1.90 31.34
CA TYR A 119 17.80 2.90 32.42
C TYR A 119 18.73 4.06 32.08
#